data_AF-A0AB32VET5-F1
#
_entry.id   AF-A0AB32VET5-F1
#
_cell.length_a   1.000
_cell.length_b   1.000
_cell.length_c   1.000
_cell.angle_alpha   90.00
_cell.angle_beta   90.00
_cell.angle_gamma   90.00
#
_symmetry.space_group_name_H-M   'P 1'
#
loop_
_entity.id
_entity.type
_entity.pdbx_description
1 polymer ?
#
loop_
_entity_poly.entity_id
_entity_poly.type
_entity_poly.pdbx_seq_one_letter_code
_entity_poly.pdbx_strand_id
1 'polypeptide(L)'
;MSPSLGSPFISPFSLDQDIHPSFVQRLVQPTSYFLSKTCIKTENEMAFWSAENATKAYLKTLKMGQKAKEPNVAEFVSALAAGNNAQLMVVAYATAANSTAFALVAAASQTGGHVVCIVPGIEELQLSKKILGYDASHVEFVVGEAQNLLLSHYREADFVLIDCNLENHEGILGAVEAGTKRNGAVVVGYNAFSKGSWRSSGSRTQLLPIGEGLLVTRIAAKAKIDCGFEKRSHWVVKVDKCTGEEHVFRVRFSQGKGIQA
;
A
#
# COMPACT_ATOMS: atom_id res chain seq x y z
N MET A 1 57.67 -2.47 23.70
CA MET A 1 57.92 -2.14 22.28
C MET A 1 57.04 -3.05 21.44
N SER A 2 55.94 -2.49 20.94
CA SER A 2 54.90 -3.22 20.21
C SER A 2 55.25 -3.26 18.72
N PRO A 3 55.11 -4.40 18.01
CA PRO A 3 55.19 -4.39 16.56
C PRO A 3 53.82 -4.08 15.96
N SER A 4 53.82 -3.08 15.08
CA SER A 4 52.71 -2.61 14.25
C SER A 4 52.26 -3.66 13.24
N LEU A 5 50.99 -4.05 13.29
CA LEU A 5 50.31 -4.80 12.24
C LEU A 5 49.98 -3.84 11.09
N GLY A 6 50.69 -3.99 9.97
CA GLY A 6 50.33 -3.38 8.69
C GLY A 6 49.11 -4.08 8.10
N SER A 7 48.04 -3.33 7.88
CA SER A 7 46.86 -3.74 7.13
C SER A 7 47.17 -3.77 5.62
N PRO A 8 46.82 -4.84 4.88
CA PRO A 8 46.78 -4.75 3.44
C PRO A 8 45.55 -3.94 3.02
N PHE A 9 45.79 -2.84 2.32
CA PHE A 9 44.77 -2.11 1.56
C PHE A 9 44.11 -3.08 0.56
N ILE A 10 42.84 -3.42 0.79
CA ILE A 10 41.98 -4.00 -0.23
C ILE A 10 41.15 -2.86 -0.81
N SER A 11 41.38 -2.59 -2.09
CA SER A 11 40.62 -1.65 -2.92
C SER A 11 39.11 -1.88 -2.81
N PRO A 12 38.26 -0.84 -2.88
CA PRO A 12 36.83 -1.03 -2.96
C PRO A 12 36.50 -1.76 -4.26
N PHE A 13 36.04 -3.01 -4.13
CA PHE A 13 35.40 -3.73 -5.22
C PHE A 13 34.25 -2.86 -5.73
N SER A 14 34.36 -2.46 -7.00
CA SER A 14 33.29 -1.85 -7.77
C SER A 14 32.09 -2.79 -7.75
N LEU A 15 31.04 -2.44 -7.02
CA LEU A 15 29.80 -3.19 -6.96
C LEU A 15 28.85 -2.71 -8.05
N ASP A 16 29.33 -2.74 -9.31
CA ASP A 16 28.45 -2.88 -10.48
C ASP A 16 28.19 -4.38 -10.61
N GLN A 17 27.29 -4.89 -9.76
CA GLN A 17 26.57 -6.11 -10.08
C GLN A 17 25.16 -5.69 -10.45
N ASP A 18 24.96 -5.61 -11.76
CA ASP A 18 23.66 -5.51 -12.42
C ASP A 18 22.66 -6.45 -11.74
N ILE A 19 21.75 -5.88 -10.96
CA ILE A 19 20.56 -6.58 -10.51
C ILE A 19 19.73 -6.81 -11.77
N HIS A 20 19.89 -8.01 -12.35
CA HIS A 20 19.22 -8.40 -13.58
C HIS A 20 17.69 -8.23 -13.42
N PRO A 21 16.97 -7.65 -14.41
CA PRO A 21 15.54 -7.36 -14.31
C PRO A 21 14.67 -8.56 -13.89
N SER A 22 15.12 -9.78 -14.17
CA SER A 22 14.43 -11.03 -13.79
C SER A 22 14.52 -11.37 -12.30
N PHE A 23 15.44 -10.78 -11.53
CA PHE A 23 15.51 -10.94 -10.07
C PHE A 23 14.49 -10.05 -9.35
N VAL A 24 14.31 -8.82 -9.85
CA VAL A 24 13.20 -7.93 -9.46
C VAL A 24 11.87 -8.57 -9.85
N GLN A 25 11.76 -9.18 -11.03
CA GLN A 25 10.58 -9.93 -11.46
C GLN A 25 10.30 -11.12 -10.52
N ARG A 26 11.31 -11.74 -9.91
CA ARG A 26 11.17 -12.86 -8.95
C ARG A 26 10.71 -12.44 -7.56
N LEU A 27 10.97 -11.21 -7.12
CA LEU A 27 10.38 -10.61 -5.90
C LEU A 27 9.01 -9.98 -6.18
N VAL A 28 8.82 -9.53 -7.42
CA VAL A 28 7.55 -9.00 -7.94
C VAL A 28 6.58 -10.12 -8.33
N GLN A 29 6.99 -11.37 -8.55
CA GLN A 29 6.09 -12.47 -8.90
C GLN A 29 5.23 -12.93 -7.71
N PRO A 30 5.77 -13.21 -6.51
CA PRO A 30 4.95 -13.52 -5.35
C PRO A 30 3.99 -12.37 -4.99
N THR A 31 4.44 -11.11 -5.15
CA THR A 31 3.63 -9.92 -4.89
C THR A 31 2.64 -9.63 -6.03
N SER A 32 2.97 -9.85 -7.29
CA SER A 32 2.05 -9.80 -8.44
C SER A 32 1.01 -10.89 -8.37
N TYR A 33 1.33 -12.07 -7.83
CA TYR A 33 0.39 -13.18 -7.67
C TYR A 33 -0.52 -12.95 -6.47
N PHE A 34 0.00 -12.34 -5.39
CA PHE A 34 -0.81 -11.89 -4.25
C PHE A 34 -1.69 -10.69 -4.61
N LEU A 35 -1.15 -9.69 -5.32
CA LEU A 35 -1.87 -8.50 -5.75
C LEU A 35 -2.92 -8.86 -6.82
N SER A 36 -2.61 -9.79 -7.73
CA SER A 36 -3.60 -10.38 -8.66
C SER A 36 -4.73 -11.12 -7.94
N LYS A 37 -4.43 -11.93 -6.90
CA LYS A 37 -5.47 -12.57 -6.06
C LYS A 37 -6.31 -11.54 -5.29
N THR A 38 -5.75 -10.40 -4.89
CA THR A 38 -6.52 -9.29 -4.28
C THR A 38 -7.32 -8.46 -5.30
N CYS A 39 -7.00 -8.55 -6.60
CA CYS A 39 -7.73 -7.88 -7.68
C CYS A 39 -9.04 -8.58 -8.05
N ILE A 40 -9.26 -9.83 -7.63
CA ILE A 40 -10.51 -10.54 -7.88
C ILE A 40 -11.46 -10.35 -6.68
N LYS A 41 -12.07 -9.16 -6.58
CA LYS A 41 -13.40 -8.92 -5.98
C LYS A 41 -13.64 -7.41 -5.89
N THR A 42 -14.20 -6.84 -6.96
CA THR A 42 -15.60 -6.42 -7.06
C THR A 42 -15.73 -5.30 -8.08
N GLU A 43 -16.40 -5.59 -9.19
CA GLU A 43 -16.85 -4.60 -10.17
C GLU A 43 -17.89 -3.67 -9.52
N ASN A 44 -17.39 -2.50 -9.11
CA ASN A 44 -18.03 -1.20 -9.22
C ASN A 44 -16.88 -0.19 -9.14
N GLU A 45 -16.54 0.41 -10.28
CA GLU A 45 -15.58 1.53 -10.45
C GLU A 45 -14.47 1.60 -9.39
N MET A 46 -13.64 0.56 -9.30
CA MET A 46 -12.31 0.75 -8.74
C MET A 46 -11.41 1.20 -9.89
N ALA A 47 -10.55 2.19 -9.64
CA ALA A 47 -9.51 2.57 -10.57
C ALA A 47 -8.77 1.32 -11.08
N PHE A 48 -8.58 1.22 -12.39
CA PHE A 48 -7.94 0.07 -13.01
C PHE A 48 -6.53 -0.08 -12.43
N TRP A 49 -6.20 -1.27 -11.92
CA TRP A 49 -4.91 -1.52 -11.29
C TRP A 49 -3.75 -1.26 -12.27
N SER A 50 -2.80 -0.40 -11.89
CA SER A 50 -1.60 -0.09 -12.66
C SER A 50 -0.39 -0.87 -12.14
N ALA A 51 -0.03 -1.95 -12.84
CA ALA A 51 1.18 -2.72 -12.52
C ALA A 51 2.47 -1.90 -12.68
N GLU A 52 2.47 -0.93 -13.60
CA GLU A 52 3.61 -0.04 -13.83
C GLU A 52 3.81 0.91 -12.64
N ASN A 53 2.75 1.59 -12.19
CA ASN A 53 2.83 2.49 -11.04
C ASN A 53 3.22 1.73 -9.78
N ALA A 54 2.63 0.54 -9.58
CA ALA A 54 2.99 -0.33 -8.46
C ALA A 54 4.48 -0.69 -8.45
N THR A 55 5.03 -1.09 -9.61
CA THR A 55 6.44 -1.49 -9.72
C THR A 55 7.38 -0.31 -9.52
N LYS A 56 7.08 0.86 -10.11
CA LYS A 56 7.90 2.07 -9.94
C LYS A 56 7.90 2.55 -8.50
N ALA A 57 6.74 2.56 -7.84
CA ALA A 57 6.64 2.94 -6.43
C ALA A 57 7.42 1.97 -5.53
N TYR A 58 7.27 0.66 -5.75
CA TYR A 58 8.03 -0.37 -5.04
C TYR A 58 9.54 -0.13 -5.11
N LEU A 59 10.08 0.03 -6.33
CA LEU A 59 11.50 0.25 -6.55
C LEU A 59 11.99 1.58 -5.99
N LYS A 60 11.16 2.63 -6.05
CA LYS A 60 11.50 3.93 -5.47
C LYS A 60 11.58 3.84 -3.94
N THR A 61 10.62 3.19 -3.29
CA THR A 61 10.63 2.97 -1.84
C THR A 61 11.87 2.20 -1.40
N LEU A 62 12.27 1.16 -2.13
CA LEU A 62 13.51 0.42 -1.87
C LEU A 62 14.76 1.31 -1.89
N LYS A 63 14.82 2.28 -2.82
CA LYS A 63 15.96 3.22 -2.92
C LYS A 63 15.94 4.27 -1.81
N MET A 64 14.75 4.65 -1.32
CA MET A 64 14.58 5.62 -0.24
C MET A 64 14.90 5.00 1.13
N GLY A 65 14.66 3.70 1.31
CA GLY A 65 14.99 2.98 2.54
C GLY A 65 16.48 2.70 2.66
N GLN A 66 17.22 3.47 3.46
CA GLN A 66 18.67 3.24 3.61
C GLN A 66 19.08 2.21 4.67
N LYS A 67 18.20 1.73 5.57
CA LYS A 67 18.66 0.91 6.73
C LYS A 67 17.54 0.29 7.60
N ALA A 68 16.32 0.12 7.09
CA ALA A 68 15.21 -0.38 7.92
C ALA A 68 15.20 -1.92 8.02
N LYS A 69 14.87 -2.43 9.20
CA LYS A 69 14.78 -3.87 9.52
C LYS A 69 13.60 -4.58 8.82
N GLU A 70 12.69 -3.83 8.19
CA GLU A 70 11.48 -4.36 7.55
C GLU A 70 11.23 -3.79 6.13
N PRO A 71 12.08 -4.14 5.15
CA PRO A 71 11.89 -3.80 3.73
C PRO A 71 10.84 -4.71 3.05
N ASN A 72 9.69 -4.92 3.69
CA ASN A 72 8.58 -5.65 3.09
C ASN A 72 7.23 -4.92 3.23
N VAL A 73 6.99 -4.26 4.37
CA VAL A 73 5.74 -3.53 4.61
C VAL A 73 5.68 -2.24 3.79
N ALA A 74 6.73 -1.43 3.83
CA ALA A 74 6.76 -0.14 3.15
C ALA A 74 6.65 -0.32 1.63
N GLU A 75 7.42 -1.25 1.07
CA GLU A 75 7.44 -1.56 -0.34
C GLU A 75 6.08 -2.08 -0.82
N PHE A 76 5.48 -3.01 -0.05
CA PHE A 76 4.14 -3.51 -0.35
C PHE A 76 3.08 -2.40 -0.31
N VAL A 77 3.10 -1.56 0.73
CA VAL A 77 2.17 -0.42 0.84
C VAL A 77 2.34 0.55 -0.33
N SER A 78 3.58 0.87 -0.71
CA SER A 78 3.84 1.77 -1.84
C SER A 78 3.31 1.21 -3.17
N ALA A 79 3.53 -0.09 -3.41
CA ALA A 79 3.04 -0.78 -4.59
C ALA A 79 1.50 -0.83 -4.61
N LEU A 80 0.89 -1.11 -3.46
CA LEU A 80 -0.56 -1.18 -3.32
C LEU A 80 -1.19 0.20 -3.53
N ALA A 81 -0.68 1.26 -2.90
CA ALA A 81 -1.21 2.62 -3.06
C ALA A 81 -1.08 3.10 -4.51
N ALA A 82 0.12 3.01 -5.09
CA ALA A 82 0.37 3.46 -6.45
C ALA A 82 -0.37 2.63 -7.50
N GLY A 83 -0.47 1.31 -7.29
CA GLY A 83 -1.19 0.41 -8.17
C GLY A 83 -2.69 0.64 -8.19
N ASN A 84 -3.30 1.08 -7.07
CA ASN A 84 -4.71 1.53 -7.06
C ASN A 84 -4.88 2.99 -7.51
N ASN A 85 -3.82 3.63 -8.02
CA ASN A 85 -3.81 5.04 -8.43
C ASN A 85 -4.33 6.01 -7.35
N ALA A 86 -3.97 5.78 -6.09
CA ALA A 86 -4.44 6.58 -4.96
C ALA A 86 -4.10 8.07 -5.14
N GLN A 87 -5.11 8.93 -4.95
CA GLN A 87 -5.02 10.38 -5.08
C GLN A 87 -4.95 11.07 -3.73
N LEU A 88 -5.62 10.55 -2.70
CA LEU A 88 -5.59 11.07 -1.34
C LEU A 88 -5.25 9.94 -0.36
N MET A 89 -3.98 9.89 0.01
CA MET A 89 -3.39 8.91 0.92
C MET A 89 -3.30 9.50 2.33
N VAL A 90 -4.01 8.89 3.28
CA VAL A 90 -3.96 9.32 4.70
C VAL A 90 -3.35 8.21 5.53
N VAL A 91 -2.41 8.55 6.41
CA VAL A 91 -1.85 7.63 7.40
C VAL A 91 -2.10 8.13 8.81
N ALA A 92 -2.57 7.24 9.69
CA ALA A 92 -2.73 7.48 11.11
C ALA A 92 -1.64 6.72 11.89
N TYR A 93 -0.77 7.45 12.59
CA TYR A 93 0.32 6.89 13.38
C TYR A 93 -0.05 6.80 14.87
N ALA A 94 0.38 5.72 15.53
CA ALA A 94 0.33 5.61 16.99
C ALA A 94 1.36 6.51 17.69
N THR A 95 2.48 6.77 17.02
CA THR A 95 3.59 7.59 17.50
C THR A 95 4.12 8.47 16.36
N ALA A 96 5.43 8.49 16.11
CA ALA A 96 6.03 9.19 14.98
C ALA A 96 5.93 8.39 13.68
N ALA A 97 6.03 9.09 12.55
CA ALA A 97 6.10 8.50 11.23
C ALA A 97 7.30 7.53 11.11
N ASN A 98 7.09 6.43 10.39
CA ASN A 98 8.10 5.41 10.15
C ASN A 98 8.32 5.22 8.63
N SER A 99 8.94 4.11 8.22
CA SER A 99 9.25 3.80 6.81
C SER A 99 8.02 3.87 5.88
N THR A 100 6.81 3.68 6.40
CA THR A 100 5.57 3.78 5.61
C THR A 100 5.29 5.18 5.09
N ALA A 101 5.81 6.24 5.70
CA ALA A 101 5.66 7.59 5.16
C ALA A 101 6.42 7.73 3.83
N PHE A 102 7.64 7.20 3.75
CA PHE A 102 8.40 7.15 2.49
C PHE A 102 7.69 6.32 1.42
N ALA A 103 7.02 5.23 1.82
CA ALA A 103 6.21 4.42 0.91
C ALA A 103 5.08 5.22 0.26
N LEU A 104 4.38 6.05 1.05
CA LEU A 104 3.30 6.89 0.54
C LEU A 104 3.84 8.05 -0.30
N VAL A 105 4.97 8.66 0.08
CA VAL A 105 5.65 9.68 -0.75
C VAL A 105 6.07 9.09 -2.10
N ALA A 106 6.62 7.87 -2.10
CA ALA A 106 6.96 7.17 -3.32
C ALA A 106 5.73 6.90 -4.19
N ALA A 107 4.62 6.44 -3.59
CA ALA A 107 3.36 6.22 -4.30
C ALA A 107 2.78 7.52 -4.89
N ALA A 108 2.71 8.59 -4.10
CA ALA A 108 2.27 9.91 -4.52
C ALA A 108 3.05 10.44 -5.73
N SER A 109 4.36 10.22 -5.74
CA SER A 109 5.18 10.62 -6.89
C SER A 109 4.86 9.88 -8.19
N GLN A 110 4.23 8.70 -8.11
CA GLN A 110 3.79 7.93 -9.29
C GLN A 110 2.37 8.28 -9.72
N THR A 111 1.50 8.63 -8.76
CA THR A 111 0.07 8.85 -9.02
C THR A 111 -0.30 10.33 -9.16
N GLY A 112 0.60 11.24 -8.79
CA GLY A 112 0.27 12.66 -8.61
C GLY A 112 -0.57 12.94 -7.36
N GLY A 113 -0.71 11.95 -6.48
CA GLY A 113 -1.52 12.04 -5.27
C GLY A 113 -0.88 12.86 -4.14
N HIS A 114 -1.64 13.02 -3.06
CA HIS A 114 -1.27 13.80 -1.88
C HIS A 114 -1.21 12.89 -0.65
N VAL A 115 -0.23 13.13 0.23
CA VAL A 115 -0.02 12.35 1.45
C VAL A 115 -0.30 13.21 2.67
N VAL A 116 -1.17 12.71 3.54
CA VAL A 116 -1.50 13.32 4.84
C VAL A 116 -1.07 12.37 5.96
N CYS A 117 -0.25 12.86 6.88
CA CYS A 117 0.19 12.14 8.07
C CYS A 117 -0.49 12.72 9.31
N ILE A 118 -1.36 11.93 9.94
CA ILE A 118 -1.99 12.24 11.22
C ILE A 118 -1.13 11.65 12.33
N VAL A 119 -0.68 12.50 13.25
CA VAL A 119 0.11 12.15 14.44
C VAL A 119 -0.60 12.63 15.70
N PRO A 120 -0.41 11.96 16.86
CA PRO A 120 -1.17 12.26 18.07
C PRO A 120 -0.74 13.57 18.75
N GLY A 121 0.51 14.01 18.57
CA GLY A 121 1.08 15.15 19.27
C GLY A 121 2.14 15.92 18.49
N ILE A 122 2.58 17.04 19.09
CA ILE A 122 3.58 17.96 18.50
C ILE A 122 4.98 17.33 18.56
N GLU A 123 5.29 16.54 19.58
CA GLU A 123 6.58 15.87 19.71
C GLU A 123 6.76 14.82 18.59
N GLU A 124 5.73 14.01 18.36
CA GLU A 124 5.68 13.03 17.27
C GLU A 124 5.77 13.72 15.92
N LEU A 125 5.13 14.88 15.74
CA LEU A 125 5.25 15.69 14.54
C LEU A 125 6.70 16.10 14.26
N GLN A 126 7.41 16.63 15.27
CA GLN A 126 8.80 17.05 15.13
C GLN A 126 9.71 15.88 14.81
N LEU A 127 9.53 14.75 15.50
CA LEU A 127 10.26 13.51 15.24
C LEU A 127 9.99 13.01 13.81
N SER A 128 8.73 13.02 13.37
CA SER A 128 8.34 12.61 12.01
C SER A 128 9.02 13.45 10.93
N LYS A 129 9.00 14.78 11.09
CA LYS A 129 9.69 15.69 10.15
C LYS A 129 11.19 15.45 10.13
N LYS A 130 11.80 15.16 11.29
CA LYS A 130 13.22 14.81 11.38
C LYS A 130 13.54 13.49 10.70
N ILE A 131 12.66 12.49 10.81
CA ILE A 131 12.82 11.18 10.16
C ILE A 131 12.72 11.32 8.64
N LEU A 132 11.74 12.08 8.13
CA LEU A 132 11.58 12.28 6.69
C LEU A 132 12.61 13.23 6.08
N GLY A 133 13.18 14.16 6.87
CA GLY A 133 14.12 15.14 6.38
C GLY A 133 13.53 15.98 5.24
N TYR A 134 14.18 15.98 4.08
CA TYR A 134 13.74 16.74 2.90
C TYR A 134 12.38 16.27 2.35
N ASP A 135 12.07 14.98 2.49
CA ASP A 135 10.80 14.40 2.02
C ASP A 135 9.59 14.86 2.85
N ALA A 136 9.81 15.49 4.01
CA ALA A 136 8.74 16.05 4.83
C ALA A 136 7.97 17.17 4.10
N SER A 137 8.58 17.80 3.10
CA SER A 137 7.91 18.81 2.26
C SER A 137 6.85 18.22 1.31
N HIS A 138 6.90 16.91 1.06
CA HIS A 138 5.93 16.19 0.24
C HIS A 138 4.77 15.60 1.04
N VAL A 139 4.69 15.91 2.34
CA VAL A 139 3.73 15.36 3.27
C VAL A 139 3.04 16.48 4.05
N GLU A 140 1.72 16.48 4.04
CA GLU A 140 0.92 17.32 4.93
C GLU A 140 0.85 16.65 6.31
N PHE A 141 1.32 17.33 7.34
CA PHE A 141 1.25 16.80 8.70
C PHE A 141 0.15 17.46 9.51
N VAL A 142 -0.62 16.65 10.22
CA VAL A 142 -1.76 17.07 11.04
C VAL A 142 -1.63 16.47 12.42
N VAL A 143 -1.78 17.30 13.45
CA VAL A 143 -1.84 16.83 14.85
C VAL A 143 -3.30 16.69 15.25
N GLY A 144 -3.70 15.51 15.74
CA GLY A 144 -5.05 15.34 16.26
C GLY A 144 -5.50 13.88 16.34
N GLU A 145 -6.77 13.71 16.68
CA GLU A 145 -7.41 12.41 16.79
C GLU A 145 -7.84 11.92 15.40
N ALA A 146 -7.32 10.76 14.99
CA ALA A 146 -7.42 10.26 13.62
C ALA A 146 -8.85 9.91 13.21
N GLN A 147 -9.67 9.35 14.12
CA GLN A 147 -11.05 8.99 13.81
C GLN A 147 -11.86 10.23 13.40
N ASN A 148 -11.79 11.30 14.20
CA ASN A 148 -12.49 12.56 13.97
C ASN A 148 -12.02 13.24 12.68
N LEU A 149 -10.72 13.26 12.41
CA LEU A 149 -10.16 13.86 11.19
C LEU A 149 -10.60 13.11 9.92
N LEU A 150 -10.61 11.77 9.95
CA LEU A 150 -11.14 10.94 8.85
C LEU A 150 -12.65 11.09 8.69
N LEU A 151 -13.39 11.28 9.79
CA LEU A 151 -14.82 11.56 9.78
C LEU A 151 -15.19 12.98 9.35
N SER A 152 -14.27 13.94 9.28
CA SER A 152 -14.62 15.34 9.02
C SER A 152 -13.90 15.89 7.80
N HIS A 153 -12.56 15.92 7.84
CA HIS A 153 -11.72 16.58 6.85
C HIS A 153 -11.24 15.63 5.74
N TYR A 154 -11.07 14.35 6.03
CA TYR A 154 -10.48 13.38 5.09
C TYR A 154 -11.43 12.26 4.66
N ARG A 155 -12.73 12.56 4.57
CA ARG A 155 -13.78 11.60 4.15
C ARG A 155 -13.54 11.01 2.75
N GLU A 156 -12.88 11.77 1.89
CA GLU A 156 -12.63 11.43 0.50
C GLU A 156 -11.35 10.61 0.28
N ALA A 157 -10.61 10.29 1.35
CA ALA A 157 -9.40 9.49 1.26
C ALA A 157 -9.67 8.14 0.57
N ASP A 158 -8.96 7.89 -0.53
CA ASP A 158 -9.09 6.67 -1.34
C ASP A 158 -8.08 5.59 -0.93
N PHE A 159 -7.05 5.98 -0.17
CA PHE A 159 -6.13 5.06 0.48
C PHE A 159 -5.87 5.49 1.92
N VAL A 160 -6.12 4.60 2.89
CA VAL A 160 -5.91 4.89 4.32
C VAL A 160 -5.00 3.84 4.93
N LEU A 161 -3.93 4.27 5.57
CA LEU A 161 -3.01 3.42 6.33
C LEU A 161 -3.19 3.67 7.83
N ILE A 162 -3.30 2.62 8.63
CA ILE A 162 -3.60 2.70 10.06
C ILE A 162 -2.55 1.88 10.81
N ASP A 163 -1.89 2.50 11.79
CA ASP A 163 -1.08 1.76 12.76
C ASP A 163 -2.00 1.01 13.72
N CYS A 164 -2.02 -0.32 13.68
CA CYS A 164 -2.84 -1.12 14.59
C CYS A 164 -2.38 -1.05 16.05
N ASN A 165 -1.23 -0.43 16.33
CA ASN A 165 -0.84 -0.11 17.71
C ASN A 165 -1.66 1.04 18.31
N LEU A 166 -2.41 1.80 17.50
CA LEU A 166 -3.39 2.77 18.00
C LEU A 166 -4.48 2.06 18.80
N GLU A 167 -4.82 2.58 19.98
CA GLU A 167 -5.88 2.01 20.80
C GLU A 167 -7.22 2.02 20.05
N ASN A 168 -7.56 3.14 19.40
CA ASN A 168 -8.82 3.34 18.68
C ASN A 168 -8.78 2.93 17.19
N HIS A 169 -7.90 2.00 16.82
CA HIS A 169 -7.75 1.53 15.44
C HIS A 169 -9.10 1.08 14.82
N GLU A 170 -9.95 0.32 15.53
CA GLU A 170 -11.27 -0.11 15.01
C GLU A 170 -12.23 1.06 14.75
N GLY A 171 -12.24 2.08 15.62
CA GLY A 171 -13.02 3.29 15.42
C GLY A 171 -12.57 4.07 14.18
N ILE A 172 -11.27 4.08 13.91
CA ILE A 172 -10.68 4.66 12.70
C ILE A 172 -11.13 3.88 11.46
N LEU A 173 -11.13 2.55 11.47
CA LEU A 173 -11.68 1.76 10.36
C LEU A 173 -13.16 2.09 10.12
N GLY A 174 -13.96 2.09 11.19
CA GLY A 174 -15.38 2.43 11.12
C GLY A 174 -15.64 3.84 10.58
N ALA A 175 -14.79 4.80 10.93
CA ALA A 175 -14.84 6.16 10.36
C ALA A 175 -14.65 6.16 8.84
N VAL A 176 -13.69 5.36 8.36
CA VAL A 176 -13.41 5.25 6.93
C VAL A 176 -14.55 4.51 6.21
N GLU A 177 -15.13 3.48 6.80
CA GLU A 177 -16.29 2.75 6.26
C GLU A 177 -17.57 3.60 6.22
N ALA A 178 -17.78 4.45 7.22
CA ALA A 178 -18.91 5.38 7.28
C ALA A 178 -18.79 6.52 6.23
N GLY A 179 -17.57 6.84 5.79
CA GLY A 179 -17.30 7.80 4.74
C GLY A 179 -18.02 7.44 3.43
N THR A 180 -18.71 8.41 2.82
CA THR A 180 -19.35 8.20 1.51
C THR A 180 -18.29 8.30 0.42
N LYS A 181 -17.80 7.15 -0.05
CA LYS A 181 -16.73 7.06 -1.04
C LYS A 181 -17.30 6.78 -2.43
N ARG A 182 -17.17 7.76 -3.34
CA ARG A 182 -17.66 7.66 -4.72
C ARG A 182 -16.96 6.54 -5.50
N ASN A 183 -15.66 6.35 -5.27
CA ASN A 183 -14.83 5.40 -6.02
C ASN A 183 -14.28 4.25 -5.14
N GLY A 184 -14.90 4.03 -3.97
CA GLY A 184 -14.39 3.09 -2.96
C GLY A 184 -13.11 3.59 -2.28
N ALA A 185 -12.46 2.71 -1.51
CA ALA A 185 -11.13 2.94 -0.96
C ALA A 185 -10.44 1.65 -0.53
N VAL A 186 -9.13 1.74 -0.35
CA VAL A 186 -8.32 0.69 0.26
C VAL A 186 -7.87 1.15 1.65
N VAL A 187 -8.16 0.36 2.67
CA VAL A 187 -7.68 0.57 4.03
C VAL A 187 -6.65 -0.51 4.34
N VAL A 188 -5.52 -0.12 4.91
CA VAL A 188 -4.44 -1.01 5.28
C VAL A 188 -4.12 -0.80 6.76
N GLY A 189 -4.27 -1.83 7.57
CA GLY A 189 -3.76 -1.85 8.95
C GLY A 189 -2.38 -2.52 8.98
N TYR A 190 -1.35 -1.84 9.48
CA TYR A 190 -0.04 -2.47 9.74
C TYR A 190 0.16 -2.72 11.23
N ASN A 191 1.03 -3.67 11.59
CA ASN A 191 1.14 -4.24 12.95
C ASN A 191 -0.12 -5.00 13.39
N ALA A 192 -0.83 -5.61 12.44
CA ALA A 192 -2.13 -6.22 12.72
C ALA A 192 -2.06 -7.54 13.54
N PHE A 193 -0.89 -8.17 13.68
CA PHE A 193 -0.75 -9.35 14.54
C PHE A 193 -0.75 -9.01 16.03
N SER A 194 -0.43 -7.77 16.41
CA SER A 194 -0.45 -7.34 17.81
C SER A 194 -1.88 -7.22 18.37
N LYS A 195 -2.91 -7.27 17.52
CA LYS A 195 -4.33 -7.11 17.90
C LYS A 195 -5.21 -8.22 17.30
N GLY A 196 -5.84 -9.02 18.17
CA GLY A 196 -6.72 -10.12 17.75
C GLY A 196 -8.10 -9.68 17.21
N SER A 197 -8.54 -8.46 17.52
CA SER A 197 -9.94 -8.03 17.35
C SER A 197 -10.30 -7.59 15.92
N TRP A 198 -9.38 -6.96 15.18
CA TRP A 198 -9.62 -6.52 13.80
C TRP A 198 -9.86 -7.68 12.82
N ARG A 199 -9.41 -8.90 13.13
CA ARG A 199 -9.57 -10.07 12.24
C ARG A 199 -11.03 -10.41 11.90
N SER A 200 -11.99 -9.89 12.67
CA SER A 200 -13.42 -10.17 12.53
C SER A 200 -14.17 -9.22 11.59
N SER A 201 -13.50 -8.23 10.99
CA SER A 201 -14.10 -7.19 10.14
C SER A 201 -14.39 -7.66 8.70
N GLY A 202 -15.41 -8.50 8.53
CA GLY A 202 -16.13 -8.70 7.27
C GLY A 202 -15.42 -9.46 6.12
N SER A 203 -16.17 -9.73 5.05
CA SER A 203 -15.79 -10.61 3.92
C SER A 203 -14.82 -10.02 2.89
N ARG A 204 -14.33 -8.79 3.12
CA ARG A 204 -13.45 -8.02 2.21
C ARG A 204 -12.10 -7.63 2.82
N THR A 205 -11.80 -8.20 3.98
CA THR A 205 -10.56 -7.95 4.71
C THR A 205 -9.64 -9.16 4.56
N GLN A 206 -8.39 -8.93 4.18
CA GLN A 206 -7.38 -9.97 4.02
C GLN A 206 -6.18 -9.67 4.92
N LEU A 207 -5.85 -10.63 5.79
CA LEU A 207 -4.63 -10.60 6.59
C LEU A 207 -3.48 -11.23 5.80
N LEU A 208 -2.39 -10.48 5.67
CA LEU A 208 -1.17 -10.85 4.98
C LEU A 208 -0.04 -11.00 6.00
N PRO A 209 0.70 -12.12 6.00
CA PRO A 209 1.84 -12.34 6.90
C PRO A 209 3.08 -11.59 6.41
N ILE A 210 2.98 -10.27 6.33
CA ILE A 210 4.06 -9.36 5.93
C ILE A 210 4.37 -8.45 7.12
N GLY A 211 5.64 -8.39 7.53
CA GLY A 211 6.06 -7.69 8.76
C GLY A 211 5.33 -8.25 9.99
N GLU A 212 4.91 -7.36 10.89
CA GLU A 212 4.05 -7.69 12.03
C GLU A 212 2.55 -7.85 11.66
N GLY A 213 2.26 -8.17 10.40
CA GLY A 213 0.91 -8.40 9.88
C GLY A 213 0.34 -7.17 9.18
N LEU A 214 -0.13 -7.36 7.95
CA LEU A 214 -0.81 -6.36 7.14
C LEU A 214 -2.25 -6.76 6.87
N LEU A 215 -3.18 -5.87 7.13
CA LEU A 215 -4.61 -6.13 7.04
C LEU A 215 -5.22 -5.23 5.99
N VAL A 216 -5.54 -5.80 4.83
CA VAL A 216 -6.03 -5.04 3.68
C VAL A 216 -7.54 -5.18 3.59
N THR A 217 -8.26 -4.09 3.81
CA THR A 217 -9.71 -4.00 3.71
C THR A 217 -10.08 -3.15 2.50
N ARG A 218 -10.89 -3.70 1.59
CA ARG A 218 -11.38 -2.95 0.43
C ARG A 218 -12.81 -2.49 0.67
N ILE A 219 -13.01 -1.17 0.66
CA ILE A 219 -14.33 -0.54 0.77
C ILE A 219 -14.83 -0.28 -0.64
N ALA A 220 -16.00 -0.84 -0.97
CA ALA A 220 -16.59 -0.62 -2.28
C ALA A 220 -17.27 0.74 -2.39
N ALA A 221 -17.26 1.29 -3.60
CA ALA A 221 -18.12 2.41 -3.95
C ALA A 221 -19.58 2.08 -3.63
N LYS A 222 -20.33 3.04 -3.07
CA LYS A 222 -21.78 2.93 -2.98
C LYS A 222 -22.35 2.87 -4.39
N ALA A 223 -22.89 1.71 -4.77
CA ALA A 223 -23.58 1.55 -6.04
C ALA A 223 -24.73 2.55 -6.14
N LYS A 224 -24.86 3.26 -7.27
CA LYS A 224 -26.21 3.64 -7.74
C LYS A 224 -26.96 2.32 -7.93
N ILE A 225 -28.22 2.25 -7.48
CA ILE A 225 -29.10 1.10 -7.73
C ILE A 225 -29.15 0.91 -9.23
N ASP A 226 -28.38 -0.05 -9.74
CA ASP A 226 -28.49 -0.48 -11.12
C ASP A 226 -28.76 -1.97 -11.16
N CYS A 227 -29.72 -2.29 -12.02
CA CYS A 227 -30.46 -3.53 -12.09
C CYS A 227 -29.57 -4.77 -12.29
N GLY A 228 -30.02 -5.91 -11.76
CA GLY A 228 -29.25 -7.16 -11.72
C GLY A 228 -28.90 -7.69 -13.11
N PHE A 229 -27.64 -7.55 -13.51
CA PHE A 229 -27.07 -8.29 -14.63
C PHE A 229 -26.39 -9.56 -14.13
N GLU A 230 -26.74 -10.71 -14.71
CA GLU A 230 -26.09 -12.00 -14.44
C GLU A 230 -24.59 -11.92 -14.77
N LYS A 231 -23.75 -12.04 -13.74
CA LYS A 231 -22.30 -11.96 -13.86
C LYS A 231 -21.74 -13.29 -14.38
N ARG A 232 -21.48 -13.40 -15.68
CA ARG A 232 -20.77 -14.55 -16.26
C ARG A 232 -19.29 -14.47 -15.94
N SER A 233 -18.75 -15.54 -15.34
CA SER A 233 -17.34 -15.67 -15.01
C SER A 233 -16.60 -16.52 -16.05
N HIS A 234 -15.43 -16.07 -16.50
CA HIS A 234 -14.55 -16.83 -17.39
C HIS A 234 -13.20 -17.08 -16.72
N TRP A 235 -12.59 -18.21 -17.08
CA TRP A 235 -11.24 -18.55 -16.64
C TRP A 235 -10.23 -17.97 -17.63
N VAL A 236 -9.21 -17.30 -17.11
CA VAL A 236 -8.10 -16.75 -17.89
C VAL A 236 -6.81 -17.39 -17.38
N VAL A 237 -6.05 -17.97 -18.31
CA VAL A 237 -4.75 -18.56 -18.03
C VAL A 237 -3.69 -17.61 -18.58
N LYS A 238 -2.74 -17.20 -17.75
CA LYS A 238 -1.59 -16.41 -18.13
C LYS A 238 -0.34 -17.22 -17.83
N VAL A 239 0.45 -17.50 -18.85
CA VAL A 239 1.73 -18.20 -18.72
C VAL A 239 2.85 -17.16 -18.69
N ASP A 240 3.69 -17.23 -17.67
CA ASP A 240 4.89 -16.39 -17.59
C ASP A 240 5.91 -16.85 -18.65
N LYS A 241 6.33 -15.94 -19.52
CA LYS A 241 7.23 -16.25 -20.65
C LYS A 241 8.65 -16.60 -20.21
N CYS A 242 9.06 -16.20 -19.01
CA CYS A 242 10.41 -16.38 -18.50
C CYS A 242 10.54 -17.62 -17.61
N THR A 243 9.50 -17.94 -16.83
CA THR A 243 9.53 -19.10 -15.90
C THR A 243 8.72 -20.30 -16.39
N GLY A 244 7.79 -20.10 -17.33
CA GLY A 244 6.86 -21.13 -17.77
C GLY A 244 5.76 -21.44 -16.75
N GLU A 245 5.66 -20.69 -15.66
CA GLU A 245 4.61 -20.89 -14.66
C GLU A 245 3.24 -20.46 -15.20
N GLU A 246 2.22 -21.27 -14.93
CA GLU A 246 0.84 -20.98 -15.34
C GLU A 246 0.05 -20.34 -14.21
N HIS A 247 -0.63 -19.23 -14.50
CA HIS A 247 -1.52 -18.55 -13.56
C HIS A 247 -2.93 -18.56 -14.08
N VAL A 248 -3.81 -19.20 -13.31
CA VAL A 248 -5.22 -19.32 -13.63
C VAL A 248 -6.02 -18.35 -12.75
N PHE A 249 -6.80 -17.49 -13.39
CA PHE A 249 -7.62 -16.48 -12.73
C PHE A 249 -9.07 -16.59 -13.19
N ARG A 250 -10.01 -16.40 -12.27
CA ARG A 250 -11.45 -16.33 -12.59
C ARG A 250 -11.86 -14.86 -12.69
N VAL A 251 -12.11 -14.39 -13.90
CA VAL A 251 -12.54 -13.02 -14.19
C VAL A 251 -14.06 -12.97 -14.32
N ARG A 252 -14.71 -11.92 -13.83
CA ARG A 252 -16.14 -11.63 -14.06
C ARG A 252 -16.21 -10.36 -14.90
N PHE A 253 -17.14 -10.32 -15.86
CA PHE A 253 -17.40 -9.15 -16.69
C PHE A 253 -18.88 -8.73 -16.56
N SER A 254 -19.14 -7.42 -16.48
CA SER A 254 -20.45 -6.84 -16.78
C SER A 254 -20.57 -6.56 -18.29
N GLN A 255 -21.57 -7.10 -18.98
CA GLN A 255 -21.83 -6.75 -20.38
C GLN A 255 -22.31 -5.29 -20.47
N GLY A 256 -21.45 -4.40 -20.97
CA GLY A 256 -21.88 -3.10 -21.48
C GLY A 256 -22.67 -3.31 -22.78
N LYS A 257 -23.80 -2.61 -22.94
CA LYS A 257 -24.66 -2.66 -24.14
C LYS A 257 -23.83 -2.56 -25.41
N GLY A 258 -24.01 -3.53 -26.31
CA GLY A 258 -23.54 -3.43 -27.68
C GLY A 258 -24.10 -2.16 -28.32
N ILE A 259 -23.20 -1.32 -28.83
CA ILE A 259 -23.55 -0.25 -29.75
C ILE A 259 -23.99 -0.95 -31.03
N GLN A 260 -25.27 -0.86 -31.35
CA GLN A 260 -25.80 -1.34 -32.61
C GLN A 260 -25.36 -0.33 -33.69
N ALA A 261 -24.68 -0.86 -34.71
CA ALA A 261 -24.25 -0.11 -35.90
C ALA A 261 -25.45 0.28 -36.77
#